data_AF-A0A955WLP3-F1
#
_entry.id   AF-A0A955WLP3-F1
#
_cell.length_a   1.000
_cell.length_b   1.000
_cell.length_c   1.000
_cell.angle_alpha   90.00
_cell.angle_beta   90.00
_cell.angle_gamma   90.00
#
_symmetry.space_group_name_H-M   'P 1'
#
loop_
_entity.id
_entity.type
_entity.pdbx_description
1 polymer ?
#
loop_
_entity_poly.entity_id
_entity_poly.type
_entity_poly.pdbx_seq_one_letter_code
_entity_poly.pdbx_strand_id
1 'polypeptide(L)'
;MLPCEHGRFGAHDIPCSDPQCDDSTWDHDCTASWCSGPTLTSNGLPLGDALGIARLVFRLGEVMRVTGHPDGKTAESDTTHTVMVALTCLAMAQHLGLPVDLGRLLAFALVHDLPEAYAGDVNTALPLSAEQRAAKDARERDALARIAAELPDVGAWIAAYERGDTIEAHIVHYVDKVMPKLAHALDGGAALARLGIALDQARESHRLQGAHLRARHPGLPAVTRLFDEAATHVESVAEGLARWAAKYAKRCAKAFRVGNDHLVWQLADGPCAGHWYVTDRTGHNLARTERERVDPFDDAVAAARRAGARGDVVPSSAEAWLGRWWR
;
A
#
# COMPACT_ATOMS: atom_id res chain seq x y z
N MET A 1 -14.61 -15.03 -46.59
CA MET A 1 -13.46 -14.56 -45.80
C MET A 1 -13.27 -13.08 -46.12
N LEU A 2 -13.65 -12.21 -45.20
CA LEU A 2 -13.32 -10.78 -45.22
C LEU A 2 -12.14 -10.60 -44.25
N PRO A 3 -11.06 -9.88 -44.61
CA PRO A 3 -9.98 -9.56 -43.69
C PRO A 3 -10.35 -8.38 -42.78
N CYS A 4 -9.96 -8.48 -41.52
CA CYS A 4 -10.13 -7.47 -40.48
C CYS A 4 -9.09 -6.35 -40.66
N GLU A 5 -9.57 -5.10 -40.64
CA GLU A 5 -8.77 -3.89 -40.79
C GLU A 5 -8.00 -3.50 -39.52
N HIS A 6 -6.96 -2.70 -39.75
CA HIS A 6 -5.91 -2.31 -38.82
C HIS A 6 -6.37 -1.35 -37.72
N GLY A 7 -5.83 -1.52 -36.51
CA GLY A 7 -5.78 -0.50 -35.47
C GLY A 7 -4.36 -0.38 -34.91
N ARG A 8 -3.53 0.45 -35.55
CA ARG A 8 -2.18 0.80 -35.13
C ARG A 8 -2.22 1.57 -33.80
N PHE A 9 -1.62 1.04 -32.73
CA PHE A 9 -1.08 1.87 -31.66
C PHE A 9 0.37 2.22 -32.02
N GLY A 10 0.67 3.51 -32.05
CA GLY A 10 1.92 4.05 -32.57
C GLY A 10 3.15 3.54 -31.82
N ALA A 11 4.04 2.91 -32.56
CA ALA A 11 5.45 2.85 -32.20
C ALA A 11 6.01 4.27 -32.26
N HIS A 12 6.59 4.75 -31.17
CA HIS A 12 7.50 5.88 -31.25
C HIS A 12 8.76 5.38 -31.95
N ASP A 13 8.95 5.83 -33.19
CA ASP A 13 10.19 5.70 -33.95
C ASP A 13 11.33 6.38 -33.17
N ILE A 14 12.16 5.58 -32.48
CA ILE A 14 13.52 5.98 -32.13
C ILE A 14 14.43 5.22 -33.10
N PRO A 15 15.01 5.87 -34.12
CA PRO A 15 15.93 5.18 -35.03
C PRO A 15 17.18 4.76 -34.25
N CYS A 16 17.52 3.47 -34.32
CA CYS A 16 18.80 2.95 -33.86
C CYS A 16 19.92 3.66 -34.63
N SER A 17 20.82 4.37 -33.93
CA SER A 17 21.90 5.16 -34.55
C SER A 17 23.14 4.33 -34.89
N ASP A 18 23.02 3.01 -35.00
CA ASP A 18 24.12 2.10 -35.31
C ASP A 18 24.11 1.68 -36.79
N PRO A 19 25.10 2.08 -37.61
CA PRO A 19 25.16 1.77 -39.04
C PRO A 19 25.44 0.28 -39.36
N GLN A 20 25.52 -0.60 -38.36
CA GLN A 20 25.62 -2.06 -38.52
C GLN A 20 24.28 -2.80 -38.36
N CYS A 21 23.18 -2.10 -38.11
CA CYS A 21 21.87 -2.72 -37.99
C CYS A 21 21.32 -3.08 -39.40
N ASP A 22 21.60 -4.30 -39.84
CA ASP A 22 20.99 -4.90 -41.03
C ASP A 22 19.59 -5.44 -40.68
N ASP A 23 18.56 -4.92 -41.36
CA ASP A 23 17.15 -5.35 -41.25
C ASP A 23 16.93 -6.83 -41.68
N SER A 24 17.97 -7.56 -42.09
CA SER A 24 17.87 -8.97 -42.50
C SER A 24 18.01 -10.00 -41.38
N THR A 25 18.31 -9.59 -40.14
CA THR A 25 18.38 -10.49 -38.97
C THR A 25 17.25 -10.27 -37.97
N TRP A 26 16.02 -10.02 -38.46
CA TRP A 26 14.83 -10.25 -37.64
C TRP A 26 14.70 -11.75 -37.39
N ASP A 27 15.45 -12.23 -36.40
CA ASP A 27 15.21 -13.52 -35.79
C ASP A 27 13.76 -13.48 -35.28
N HIS A 28 12.89 -14.28 -35.89
CA HIS A 28 11.49 -14.40 -35.51
C HIS A 28 11.30 -15.05 -34.12
N ASP A 29 12.37 -15.14 -33.33
CA ASP A 29 12.43 -15.75 -32.00
C ASP A 29 12.39 -14.73 -30.84
N CYS A 30 11.93 -13.50 -31.10
CA CYS A 30 11.61 -12.52 -30.04
C CYS A 30 10.42 -12.92 -29.14
N THR A 31 9.82 -14.10 -29.33
CA THR A 31 8.71 -14.62 -28.51
C THR A 31 9.14 -15.43 -27.28
N ALA A 32 10.42 -15.66 -27.01
CA ALA A 32 10.86 -16.61 -25.97
C ALA A 32 11.75 -16.04 -24.85
N SER A 33 11.89 -14.72 -24.72
CA SER A 33 12.77 -14.12 -23.69
C SER A 33 12.04 -13.45 -22.50
N TRP A 34 10.70 -13.39 -22.51
CA TRP A 34 9.92 -12.61 -21.52
C TRP A 34 9.58 -13.35 -20.23
N CYS A 35 9.97 -14.62 -20.11
CA CYS A 35 9.62 -15.44 -18.96
C CYS A 35 10.77 -16.37 -18.64
N SER A 36 11.75 -15.93 -17.86
CA SER A 36 12.59 -16.91 -17.16
C SER A 36 11.87 -17.38 -15.89
N GLY A 37 10.68 -17.97 -16.08
CA GLY A 37 9.86 -18.64 -15.07
C GLY A 37 10.04 -20.16 -15.13
N PRO A 38 9.48 -20.92 -14.17
CA PRO A 38 9.46 -22.38 -14.25
C PRO A 38 8.77 -22.85 -15.54
N THR A 39 9.30 -23.93 -16.14
CA THR A 39 8.74 -24.52 -17.37
C THR A 39 7.34 -25.08 -17.10
N LEU A 40 6.31 -24.48 -17.69
CA LEU A 40 4.91 -24.94 -17.59
C LEU A 40 4.64 -26.05 -18.62
N THR A 41 3.82 -27.04 -18.26
CA THR A 41 3.45 -28.14 -19.19
C THR A 41 2.37 -27.69 -20.18
N SER A 42 2.52 -28.03 -21.47
CA SER A 42 1.91 -27.34 -22.62
C SER A 42 0.46 -27.74 -22.99
N ASN A 43 -0.42 -28.06 -22.04
CA ASN A 43 -1.79 -28.53 -22.33
C ASN A 43 -2.91 -27.57 -21.87
N GLY A 44 -2.68 -26.25 -21.94
CA GLY A 44 -3.63 -25.26 -21.43
C GLY A 44 -3.88 -25.42 -19.91
N LEU A 45 -4.71 -24.56 -19.32
CA LEU A 45 -5.05 -24.68 -17.89
C LEU A 45 -6.31 -25.55 -17.72
N PRO A 46 -6.23 -26.72 -17.07
CA PRO A 46 -7.40 -27.53 -16.74
C PRO A 46 -8.43 -26.73 -15.94
N LEU A 47 -9.73 -26.97 -16.18
CA LEU A 47 -10.81 -26.32 -15.42
C LEU A 47 -10.68 -26.57 -13.91
N GLY A 48 -10.20 -27.75 -13.50
CA GLY A 48 -9.95 -28.08 -12.09
C GLY A 48 -8.97 -27.12 -11.44
N ASP A 49 -7.88 -26.79 -12.13
CA ASP A 49 -6.84 -25.88 -11.65
C ASP A 49 -7.34 -24.44 -11.65
N ALA A 50 -8.05 -24.02 -12.70
CA ALA A 50 -8.68 -22.70 -12.75
C ALA A 50 -9.66 -22.48 -11.58
N LEU A 51 -10.49 -23.49 -11.26
CA LEU A 51 -11.38 -23.46 -10.10
C LEU A 51 -10.59 -23.51 -8.78
N GLY A 52 -9.45 -24.22 -8.74
CA GLY A 52 -8.55 -24.24 -7.60
C GLY A 52 -7.96 -22.86 -7.31
N ILE A 53 -7.46 -22.17 -8.33
CA ILE A 53 -6.95 -20.80 -8.24
C ILE A 53 -8.05 -19.86 -7.74
N ALA A 54 -9.26 -19.94 -8.30
CA ALA A 54 -10.38 -19.11 -7.86
C ALA A 54 -10.71 -19.32 -6.37
N ARG A 55 -10.74 -20.57 -5.89
CA ARG A 55 -10.94 -20.89 -4.46
C ARG A 55 -9.82 -20.35 -3.58
N LEU A 56 -8.56 -20.48 -4.03
CA LEU A 56 -7.39 -19.98 -3.31
C LEU A 56 -7.48 -18.46 -3.15
N VAL A 57 -7.80 -17.73 -4.22
CA VAL A 57 -7.91 -16.26 -4.19
C VAL A 57 -9.10 -15.79 -3.35
N PHE A 58 -10.25 -16.47 -3.39
CA PHE A 58 -11.37 -16.15 -2.50
C PHE A 58 -11.00 -16.32 -1.04
N ARG A 59 -10.27 -17.40 -0.71
CA ARG A 59 -9.77 -17.63 0.64
C ARG A 59 -8.77 -16.56 1.07
N LEU A 60 -7.84 -16.17 0.20
CA LEU A 60 -6.93 -15.05 0.47
C LEU A 60 -7.72 -13.75 0.71
N GLY A 61 -8.81 -13.53 -0.03
CA GLY A 61 -9.68 -12.37 0.14
C GLY A 61 -10.43 -12.32 1.48
N GLU A 62 -10.50 -13.43 2.21
CA GLU A 62 -11.06 -13.50 3.56
C GLU A 62 -10.01 -13.21 4.65
N VAL A 63 -8.72 -13.19 4.30
CA VAL A 63 -7.64 -12.85 5.23
C VAL A 63 -7.54 -11.33 5.32
N MET A 64 -7.89 -10.81 6.50
CA MET A 64 -7.93 -9.38 6.78
C MET A 64 -6.69 -8.96 7.56
N ARG A 65 -5.98 -7.98 7.02
CA ARG A 65 -4.80 -7.36 7.61
C ARG A 65 -5.21 -6.40 8.71
N VAL A 66 -4.21 -6.03 9.51
CA VAL A 66 -4.36 -5.00 10.54
C VAL A 66 -4.41 -3.59 9.94
N THR A 67 -3.80 -3.39 8.78
CA THR A 67 -3.96 -2.18 7.98
C THR A 67 -5.42 -2.03 7.53
N GLY A 68 -5.85 -0.80 7.35
CA GLY A 68 -7.24 -0.49 7.00
C GLY A 68 -7.35 0.55 5.91
N HIS A 69 -8.52 0.61 5.30
CA HIS A 69 -8.85 1.63 4.32
C HIS A 69 -8.98 3.01 4.99
N PRO A 70 -8.84 4.09 4.21
CA PRO A 70 -9.00 5.47 4.68
C PRO A 70 -10.37 5.76 5.32
N ASP A 71 -11.39 4.94 5.01
CA ASP A 71 -12.72 5.08 5.58
C ASP A 71 -12.79 4.77 7.09
N GLY A 72 -11.73 4.18 7.66
CA GLY A 72 -11.61 3.81 9.06
C GLY A 72 -12.53 2.68 9.51
N LYS A 73 -13.19 1.99 8.58
CA LYS A 73 -14.19 0.93 8.81
C LYS A 73 -13.80 -0.39 8.15
N THR A 74 -13.23 -0.32 6.96
CA THR A 74 -12.91 -1.48 6.15
C THR A 74 -11.46 -1.87 6.43
N ALA A 75 -11.24 -3.09 6.90
CA ALA A 75 -9.89 -3.65 6.98
C ALA A 75 -9.39 -3.96 5.56
N GLU A 76 -8.09 -3.87 5.35
CA GLU A 76 -7.46 -4.29 4.10
C GLU A 76 -7.45 -5.81 4.02
N SER A 77 -7.83 -6.39 2.87
CA SER A 77 -7.65 -7.83 2.61
C SER A 77 -6.29 -8.09 1.97
N ASP A 78 -5.76 -9.30 2.11
CA ASP A 78 -4.51 -9.69 1.42
C ASP A 78 -4.63 -9.61 -0.11
N THR A 79 -5.83 -9.79 -0.66
CA THR A 79 -6.08 -9.57 -2.09
C THR A 79 -5.96 -8.10 -2.47
N THR A 80 -6.42 -7.17 -1.63
CA THR A 80 -6.27 -5.72 -1.84
C THR A 80 -4.80 -5.33 -1.76
N HIS A 81 -4.09 -5.82 -0.73
CA HIS A 81 -2.65 -5.65 -0.55
C HIS A 81 -1.88 -6.13 -1.78
N THR A 82 -2.16 -7.36 -2.24
CA THR A 82 -1.52 -7.99 -3.40
C THR A 82 -1.68 -7.14 -4.67
N VAL A 83 -2.88 -6.59 -4.91
CA VAL A 83 -3.11 -5.70 -6.05
C VAL A 83 -2.31 -4.40 -5.91
N MET A 84 -2.23 -3.82 -4.71
CA MET A 84 -1.41 -2.62 -4.48
C MET A 84 0.08 -2.88 -4.71
N VAL A 85 0.61 -4.01 -4.22
CA VAL A 85 1.99 -4.43 -4.44
C VAL A 85 2.27 -4.60 -5.94
N ALA A 86 1.42 -5.34 -6.66
CA ALA A 86 1.60 -5.59 -8.08
C ALA A 86 1.55 -4.31 -8.92
N LEU A 87 0.57 -3.42 -8.67
CA LEU A 87 0.47 -2.14 -9.37
C LEU A 87 1.63 -1.20 -9.06
N THR A 88 2.11 -1.21 -7.81
CA THR A 88 3.30 -0.43 -7.43
C THR A 88 4.54 -0.96 -8.12
N CYS A 89 4.74 -2.29 -8.14
CA CYS A 89 5.85 -2.91 -8.87
C CYS A 89 5.81 -2.58 -10.37
N LEU A 90 4.62 -2.66 -10.98
CA LEU A 90 4.41 -2.31 -12.39
C LEU A 90 4.82 -0.86 -12.67
N ALA A 91 4.34 0.09 -11.87
CA ALA A 91 4.64 1.50 -12.03
C ALA A 91 6.13 1.80 -11.78
N MET A 92 6.74 1.10 -10.80
CA MET A 92 8.14 1.30 -10.45
C MET A 92 9.12 0.74 -11.47
N ALA A 93 8.75 -0.30 -12.23
CA ALA A 93 9.67 -1.04 -13.10
C ALA A 93 10.52 -0.13 -14.01
N GLN A 94 9.92 0.95 -14.54
CA GLN A 94 10.61 1.93 -15.42
C GLN A 94 11.58 2.85 -14.66
N HIS A 95 11.41 3.00 -13.35
CA HIS A 95 12.20 3.88 -12.49
C HIS A 95 13.33 3.15 -11.77
N LEU A 96 13.41 1.83 -11.87
CA LEU A 96 14.44 1.02 -11.20
C LEU A 96 15.84 1.25 -11.77
N GLY A 97 15.94 1.55 -13.07
CA GLY A 97 17.23 1.70 -13.76
C GLY A 97 18.07 0.42 -13.79
N LEU A 98 17.41 -0.75 -13.66
CA LEU A 98 18.03 -2.07 -13.59
C LEU A 98 17.34 -3.01 -14.59
N PRO A 99 18.04 -4.03 -15.13
CA PRO A 99 17.41 -5.06 -15.94
C PRO A 99 16.53 -5.93 -15.05
N VAL A 100 15.22 -5.81 -15.21
CA VAL A 100 14.21 -6.53 -14.43
C VAL A 100 13.27 -7.25 -15.39
N ASP A 101 13.04 -8.54 -15.16
CA ASP A 101 12.02 -9.31 -15.86
C ASP A 101 10.65 -8.90 -15.29
N LEU A 102 9.91 -8.07 -16.04
CA LEU A 102 8.61 -7.57 -15.61
C LEU A 102 7.59 -8.70 -15.42
N GLY A 103 7.65 -9.76 -16.23
CA GLY A 103 6.76 -10.92 -16.11
C GLY A 103 7.00 -11.63 -14.79
N ARG A 104 8.26 -11.91 -14.46
CA ARG A 104 8.65 -12.50 -13.17
C ARG A 104 8.32 -11.58 -11.99
N LEU A 105 8.58 -10.28 -12.11
CA LEU A 105 8.28 -9.29 -11.06
C LEU A 105 6.79 -9.30 -10.68
N LEU A 106 5.91 -9.25 -11.67
CA LEU A 106 4.47 -9.26 -11.45
C LEU A 106 3.98 -10.63 -10.96
N ALA A 107 4.55 -11.72 -11.47
CA ALA A 107 4.24 -13.06 -10.97
C ALA A 107 4.57 -13.17 -9.48
N PHE A 108 5.76 -12.73 -9.05
CA PHE A 108 6.13 -12.70 -7.63
C PHE A 108 5.23 -11.80 -6.80
N ALA A 109 4.91 -10.59 -7.28
CA ALA A 109 3.97 -9.71 -6.59
C ALA A 109 2.60 -10.36 -6.38
N LEU A 110 2.10 -11.14 -7.35
CA LEU A 110 0.81 -11.82 -7.24
C LEU A 110 0.83 -13.03 -6.31
N VAL A 111 1.96 -13.71 -6.16
CA VAL A 111 2.04 -14.96 -5.37
C VAL A 111 2.61 -14.78 -3.97
N HIS A 112 3.20 -13.63 -3.63
CA HIS A 112 4.00 -13.45 -2.42
C HIS A 112 3.28 -13.84 -1.12
N ASP A 113 2.00 -13.48 -0.99
CA ASP A 113 1.17 -13.73 0.20
C ASP A 113 0.14 -14.86 -0.02
N LEU A 114 0.17 -15.59 -1.14
CA LEU A 114 -0.75 -16.73 -1.34
C LEU A 114 -0.71 -17.79 -0.22
N PRO A 115 0.45 -18.10 0.41
CA PRO A 115 0.49 -18.97 1.59
C PRO A 115 -0.40 -18.49 2.75
N GLU A 116 -0.64 -17.17 2.88
CA GLU A 116 -1.47 -16.58 3.95
C GLU A 116 -2.94 -17.04 3.86
N ALA A 117 -3.39 -17.50 2.68
CA ALA A 117 -4.72 -18.12 2.54
C ALA A 117 -4.92 -19.31 3.51
N TYR A 118 -3.86 -20.04 3.84
CA TYR A 118 -3.91 -21.14 4.82
C TYR A 118 -3.19 -20.83 6.13
N ALA A 119 -2.11 -20.06 6.07
CA ALA A 119 -1.35 -19.70 7.27
C ALA A 119 -2.04 -18.60 8.09
N GLY A 120 -2.73 -17.66 7.44
CA GLY A 120 -3.22 -16.39 7.99
C GLY A 120 -2.12 -15.33 8.12
N ASP A 121 -2.48 -14.07 7.90
CA ASP A 121 -1.59 -12.91 8.05
C ASP A 121 -1.05 -12.78 9.48
N VAL A 122 0.22 -12.39 9.59
CA VAL A 122 0.88 -12.10 10.86
C VAL A 122 1.30 -10.66 10.87
N ASN A 123 0.69 -9.89 11.78
CA ASN A 123 1.04 -8.50 11.98
C ASN A 123 2.54 -8.32 12.31
N THR A 124 3.23 -7.58 11.44
CA THR A 124 4.67 -7.25 11.57
C THR A 124 4.92 -5.75 11.81
N ALA A 125 3.89 -5.00 12.25
CA ALA A 125 4.03 -3.58 12.60
C ALA A 125 5.06 -3.35 13.73
N LEU A 126 5.24 -4.34 14.60
CA LEU A 126 6.35 -4.44 15.55
C LEU A 126 7.20 -5.68 15.24
N PRO A 127 8.50 -5.68 15.62
CA PRO A 127 9.35 -6.85 15.44
C PRO A 127 8.81 -8.09 16.15
N LEU A 128 8.72 -9.21 15.41
CA LEU A 128 8.38 -10.51 15.97
C LEU A 128 9.54 -11.06 16.81
N SER A 129 9.22 -11.77 17.89
CA SER A 129 10.18 -12.61 18.59
C SER A 129 10.69 -13.75 17.68
N ALA A 130 11.83 -14.35 18.03
CA ALA A 130 12.37 -15.48 17.27
C ALA A 130 11.38 -16.66 17.22
N GLU A 131 10.66 -16.92 18.31
CA GLU A 131 9.64 -17.97 18.40
C GLU A 131 8.44 -17.65 17.50
N GLN A 132 7.93 -16.42 17.55
CA GLN A 132 6.82 -15.97 16.71
C GLN A 132 7.18 -16.07 15.21
N ARG A 133 8.43 -15.73 14.87
CA ARG A 133 8.94 -15.87 13.50
C ARG A 133 9.01 -17.33 13.08
N ALA A 134 9.61 -18.19 13.89
CA ALA A 134 9.67 -19.62 13.60
C ALA A 134 8.28 -20.26 13.43
N ALA A 135 7.31 -19.85 14.25
CA ALA A 135 5.92 -20.31 14.15
C ALA A 135 5.20 -19.79 12.89
N LYS A 136 5.46 -18.55 12.46
CA LYS A 136 4.99 -18.02 11.16
C LYS A 136 5.58 -18.83 10.02
N ASP A 137 6.90 -18.96 9.98
CA ASP A 137 7.62 -19.66 8.92
C ASP A 137 7.18 -21.14 8.83
N ALA A 138 6.82 -21.77 9.96
CA ALA A 138 6.27 -23.12 9.97
C ALA A 138 4.90 -23.23 9.29
N ARG A 139 3.96 -22.34 9.63
CA ARG A 139 2.63 -22.32 9.00
C ARG A 139 2.71 -22.03 7.51
N GLU A 140 3.61 -21.14 7.09
CA GLU A 140 3.78 -20.80 5.67
C GLU A 140 4.37 -21.95 4.87
N ARG A 141 5.34 -22.69 5.42
CA ARG A 141 5.84 -23.91 4.76
C ARG A 141 4.75 -24.96 4.59
N ASP A 142 3.92 -25.18 5.60
CA ASP A 142 2.81 -26.13 5.53
C ASP A 142 1.75 -25.68 4.50
N ALA A 143 1.46 -24.38 4.46
CA ALA A 143 0.59 -23.78 3.46
C ALA A 143 1.13 -23.92 2.04
N LEU A 144 2.42 -23.65 1.82
CA LEU A 144 3.08 -23.86 0.53
C LEU A 144 3.04 -25.33 0.12
N ALA A 145 3.37 -26.26 1.01
CA ALA A 145 3.32 -27.69 0.72
C ALA A 145 1.91 -28.12 0.25
N ARG A 146 0.87 -27.56 0.89
CA ARG A 146 -0.52 -27.77 0.48
C ARG A 146 -0.81 -27.16 -0.88
N ILE A 147 -0.47 -25.89 -1.11
CA ILE A 147 -0.71 -25.22 -2.40
C ILE A 147 0.03 -25.94 -3.53
N ALA A 148 1.26 -26.38 -3.32
CA ALA A 148 2.04 -27.12 -4.31
C ALA A 148 1.44 -28.50 -4.64
N ALA A 149 0.76 -29.14 -3.68
CA ALA A 149 0.04 -30.39 -3.93
C ALA A 149 -1.28 -30.17 -4.70
N GLU A 150 -2.00 -29.08 -4.42
CA GLU A 150 -3.29 -28.74 -5.05
C GLU A 150 -3.13 -28.05 -6.42
N LEU A 151 -2.11 -27.21 -6.56
CA LEU A 151 -1.83 -26.33 -7.70
C LEU A 151 -0.30 -26.25 -7.95
N PRO A 152 0.31 -27.27 -8.57
CA PRO A 152 1.76 -27.38 -8.69
C PRO A 152 2.44 -26.18 -9.33
N ASP A 153 1.86 -25.62 -10.41
CA ASP A 153 2.42 -24.47 -11.11
C ASP A 153 2.44 -23.21 -10.23
N VAL A 154 1.36 -22.98 -9.46
CA VAL A 154 1.29 -21.86 -8.50
C VAL A 154 2.29 -22.08 -7.37
N GLY A 155 2.36 -23.31 -6.84
CA GLY A 155 3.35 -23.68 -5.81
C GLY A 155 4.79 -23.47 -6.28
N ALA A 156 5.10 -23.75 -7.54
CA ALA A 156 6.43 -23.51 -8.11
C ALA A 156 6.79 -22.02 -8.14
N TRP A 157 5.83 -21.14 -8.47
CA TRP A 157 6.04 -19.69 -8.42
C TRP A 157 6.22 -19.17 -7.00
N ILE A 158 5.43 -19.64 -6.03
CA ILE A 158 5.61 -19.28 -4.61
C ILE A 158 6.99 -19.72 -4.12
N ALA A 159 7.36 -20.98 -4.36
CA ALA A 159 8.67 -21.51 -3.98
C ALA A 159 9.82 -20.74 -4.66
N ALA A 160 9.62 -20.25 -5.88
CA ALA A 160 10.59 -19.40 -6.56
C ALA A 160 10.75 -18.02 -5.91
N TYR A 161 9.66 -17.41 -5.47
CA TYR A 161 9.70 -16.18 -4.71
C TYR A 161 10.39 -16.37 -3.34
N GLU A 162 10.04 -17.42 -2.59
CA GLU A 162 10.58 -17.69 -1.25
C GLU A 162 12.10 -17.91 -1.21
N ARG A 163 12.69 -18.42 -2.30
CA ARG A 163 14.16 -18.52 -2.41
C ARG A 163 14.84 -17.16 -2.28
N GLY A 164 14.19 -16.09 -2.74
CA GLY A 164 14.72 -14.73 -2.65
C GLY A 164 16.09 -14.56 -3.31
N ASP A 165 16.36 -15.31 -4.37
CA ASP A 165 17.64 -15.37 -5.09
C ASP A 165 17.69 -14.42 -6.31
N THR A 166 16.59 -13.74 -6.59
CA THR A 166 16.41 -12.86 -7.76
C THR A 166 16.10 -11.43 -7.35
N ILE A 167 16.48 -10.49 -8.22
CA ILE A 167 16.24 -9.07 -7.99
C ILE A 167 14.76 -8.73 -7.95
N GLU A 168 13.94 -9.44 -8.74
CA GLU A 168 12.49 -9.31 -8.73
C GLU A 168 11.90 -9.63 -7.34
N ALA A 169 12.35 -10.72 -6.70
CA ALA A 169 11.89 -11.10 -5.37
C ALA A 169 12.31 -10.07 -4.31
N HIS A 170 13.50 -9.47 -4.47
CA HIS A 170 13.99 -8.42 -3.58
C HIS A 170 13.13 -7.15 -3.69
N ILE A 171 12.81 -6.73 -4.93
CA ILE A 171 11.94 -5.58 -5.20
C ILE A 171 10.56 -5.79 -4.60
N VAL A 172 9.93 -6.95 -4.82
CA VAL A 172 8.62 -7.28 -4.25
C VAL A 172 8.66 -7.23 -2.74
N HIS A 173 9.68 -7.79 -2.08
CA HIS A 173 9.82 -7.72 -0.62
C HIS A 173 9.93 -6.27 -0.13
N TYR A 174 10.66 -5.40 -0.83
CA TYR A 174 10.68 -3.97 -0.49
C TYR A 174 9.29 -3.33 -0.61
N VAL A 175 8.64 -3.50 -1.76
CA VAL A 175 7.35 -2.88 -2.07
C VAL A 175 6.25 -3.37 -1.12
N ASP A 176 6.24 -4.67 -0.80
CA ASP A 176 5.40 -5.25 0.25
C ASP A 176 5.54 -4.47 1.57
N LYS A 177 6.78 -4.17 1.99
CA LYS A 177 6.99 -3.37 3.21
C LYS A 177 6.66 -1.89 3.06
N VAL A 178 6.61 -1.33 1.85
CA VAL A 178 6.15 0.05 1.59
C VAL A 178 4.64 0.16 1.83
N MET A 179 3.85 -0.79 1.34
CA MET A 179 2.38 -0.67 1.28
C MET A 179 1.73 -0.35 2.65
N PRO A 180 2.08 -1.01 3.77
CA PRO A 180 1.51 -0.67 5.07
C PRO A 180 1.76 0.79 5.49
N LYS A 181 2.91 1.39 5.14
CA LYS A 181 3.19 2.79 5.50
C LYS A 181 2.31 3.74 4.69
N LEU A 182 2.10 3.46 3.41
CA LEU A 182 1.18 4.23 2.58
C LEU A 182 -0.26 4.08 3.08
N ALA A 183 -0.69 2.86 3.40
CA ALA A 183 -2.02 2.62 4.00
C ALA A 183 -2.20 3.40 5.31
N HIS A 184 -1.21 3.36 6.21
CA HIS A 184 -1.23 4.14 7.45
C HIS A 184 -1.22 5.67 7.20
N ALA A 185 -0.47 6.16 6.21
CA ALA A 185 -0.53 7.58 5.86
C ALA A 185 -1.93 7.96 5.32
N LEU A 186 -2.52 7.08 4.51
CA LEU A 186 -3.85 7.24 3.94
C LEU A 186 -4.99 6.99 4.94
N ASP A 187 -4.74 6.38 6.09
CA ASP A 187 -5.68 6.29 7.20
C ASP A 187 -5.34 7.25 8.36
N GLY A 188 -4.34 8.12 8.20
CA GLY A 188 -4.00 9.14 9.19
C GLY A 188 -3.32 8.59 10.44
N GLY A 189 -2.81 7.36 10.38
CA GLY A 189 -2.20 6.64 11.50
C GLY A 189 -3.22 5.89 12.36
N ALA A 190 -4.47 5.76 11.93
CA ALA A 190 -5.51 5.11 12.74
C ALA A 190 -5.19 3.65 13.06
N ALA A 191 -4.67 2.87 12.11
CA ALA A 191 -4.28 1.49 12.36
C ALA A 191 -3.18 1.39 13.44
N LEU A 192 -2.15 2.24 13.36
CA LEU A 192 -1.08 2.31 14.37
C LEU A 192 -1.64 2.65 15.76
N ALA A 193 -2.56 3.61 15.83
CA ALA A 193 -3.21 3.98 17.08
C ALA A 193 -4.10 2.86 17.65
N ARG A 194 -4.85 2.13 16.80
CA ARG A 194 -5.65 0.98 17.24
C ARG A 194 -4.78 -0.14 17.84
N LEU A 195 -3.55 -0.28 17.33
CA LEU A 195 -2.56 -1.21 17.88
C LEU A 195 -1.86 -0.68 19.15
N GLY A 196 -2.13 0.55 19.56
CA GLY A 196 -1.43 1.20 20.68
C GLY A 196 0.05 1.45 20.39
N ILE A 197 0.44 1.55 19.11
CA ILE A 197 1.82 1.82 18.72
C ILE A 197 2.05 3.32 18.78
N ALA A 198 2.92 3.74 19.70
CA ALA A 198 3.35 5.13 19.79
C ALA A 198 4.25 5.51 18.60
N LEU A 199 4.29 6.79 18.27
CA LEU A 199 5.10 7.31 17.16
C LEU A 199 6.58 6.88 17.24
N ASP A 200 7.19 6.92 18.43
CA ASP A 200 8.59 6.52 18.59
C ASP A 200 8.80 5.01 18.37
N GLN A 201 7.81 4.18 18.71
CA GLN A 201 7.83 2.75 18.41
C GLN A 201 7.67 2.50 16.90
N ALA A 202 6.80 3.26 16.22
CA ALA A 202 6.63 3.17 14.78
C ALA A 202 7.92 3.55 14.03
N ARG A 203 8.56 4.67 14.41
CA ARG A 203 9.86 5.11 13.88
C ARG A 203 10.94 4.05 14.06
N GLU A 204 11.06 3.50 15.27
CA GLU A 204 12.05 2.46 15.52
C GLU A 204 11.78 1.20 14.69
N SER A 205 10.51 0.79 14.58
CA SER A 205 10.11 -0.33 13.73
C SER A 205 10.47 -0.09 12.26
N HIS A 206 10.14 1.08 11.70
CA HIS A 206 10.50 1.46 10.33
C HIS A 206 12.02 1.46 10.11
N ARG A 207 12.78 2.01 11.07
CA ARG A 207 14.25 2.05 11.02
C ARG A 207 14.84 0.64 11.00
N LEU A 208 14.39 -0.23 11.90
CA LEU A 208 14.85 -1.63 11.99
C LEU A 208 14.48 -2.41 10.72
N GLN A 209 13.25 -2.24 10.23
CA GLN A 209 12.79 -2.91 9.01
C GLN A 209 13.57 -2.44 7.77
N GLY A 210 13.80 -1.14 7.62
CA GLY A 210 14.61 -0.61 6.52
C GLY A 210 16.06 -1.08 6.60
N ALA A 211 16.65 -1.12 7.80
CA ALA A 211 18.00 -1.66 7.99
C ALA A 211 18.08 -3.15 7.63
N HIS A 212 17.07 -3.94 8.03
CA HIS A 212 16.97 -5.35 7.67
C HIS A 212 16.87 -5.56 6.16
N LEU A 213 16.00 -4.80 5.48
CA LEU A 213 15.84 -4.87 4.03
C LEU A 213 17.14 -4.52 3.31
N ARG A 214 17.81 -3.43 3.69
CA ARG A 214 19.09 -3.01 3.08
C ARG A 214 20.21 -4.04 3.27
N ALA A 215 20.23 -4.72 4.42
CA ALA A 215 21.21 -5.76 4.70
C ALA A 215 20.92 -7.04 3.91
N ARG A 216 19.64 -7.41 3.75
CA ARG A 216 19.21 -8.62 3.03
C ARG A 216 19.31 -8.44 1.51
N HIS A 217 18.98 -7.25 1.03
CA HIS A 217 18.75 -6.93 -0.38
C HIS A 217 19.49 -5.65 -0.78
N PRO A 218 20.84 -5.64 -0.78
CA PRO A 218 21.62 -4.45 -1.11
C PRO A 218 21.50 -4.07 -2.60
N GLY A 219 21.81 -2.82 -2.94
CA GLY A 219 21.94 -2.38 -4.34
C GLY A 219 20.64 -1.94 -5.03
N LEU A 220 19.58 -1.64 -4.27
CA LEU A 220 18.27 -1.26 -4.80
C LEU A 220 17.86 0.17 -4.39
N PRO A 221 18.50 1.22 -4.95
CA PRO A 221 18.33 2.60 -4.47
C PRO A 221 16.93 3.17 -4.69
N ALA A 222 16.24 2.81 -5.79
CA ALA A 222 14.91 3.33 -6.10
C ALA A 222 13.85 2.87 -5.07
N VAL A 223 13.78 1.56 -4.79
CA VAL A 223 12.85 1.01 -3.78
C VAL A 223 13.25 1.33 -2.35
N THR A 224 14.56 1.46 -2.06
CA THR A 224 15.02 1.92 -0.75
C THR A 224 14.55 3.35 -0.49
N ARG A 225 14.67 4.24 -1.48
CA ARG A 225 14.16 5.60 -1.39
C ARG A 225 12.66 5.63 -1.15
N LEU A 226 11.89 4.86 -1.93
CA LEU A 226 10.43 4.80 -1.75
C LEU A 226 10.06 4.33 -0.33
N PHE A 227 10.77 3.34 0.21
CA PHE A 227 10.58 2.90 1.59
C PHE A 227 10.85 4.02 2.60
N ASP A 228 11.99 4.70 2.48
CA ASP A 228 12.37 5.76 3.43
C ASP A 228 11.41 6.97 3.33
N GLU A 229 10.97 7.34 2.12
CA GLU A 229 9.98 8.39 1.89
C GLU A 229 8.61 8.01 2.47
N ALA A 230 8.14 6.78 2.24
CA ALA A 230 6.87 6.31 2.79
C ALA A 230 6.88 6.28 4.34
N ALA A 231 7.98 5.80 4.94
CA ALA A 231 8.17 5.80 6.38
C ALA A 231 8.17 7.23 6.96
N THR A 232 8.96 8.13 6.37
CA THR A 232 9.00 9.55 6.78
C THR A 232 7.63 10.22 6.64
N HIS A 233 6.90 9.89 5.57
CA HIS A 233 5.60 10.49 5.31
C HIS A 233 4.56 10.10 6.36
N VAL A 234 4.42 8.80 6.68
CA VAL A 234 3.48 8.37 7.72
C VAL A 234 3.84 8.93 9.10
N GLU A 235 5.13 9.02 9.42
CA GLU A 235 5.60 9.62 10.67
C GLU A 235 5.23 11.10 10.75
N SER A 236 5.44 11.86 9.67
CA SER A 236 5.04 13.27 9.60
C SER A 236 3.53 13.47 9.73
N VAL A 237 2.71 12.55 9.20
CA VAL A 237 1.25 12.59 9.35
C VAL A 237 0.85 12.40 10.81
N ALA A 238 1.41 11.37 11.47
CA ALA A 238 1.14 11.10 12.89
C ALA A 238 1.60 12.26 13.79
N GLU A 239 2.77 12.83 13.52
CA GLU A 239 3.25 14.03 14.23
C GLU A 239 2.36 15.25 14.04
N GLY A 240 1.88 15.49 12.81
CA GLY A 240 1.03 16.63 12.49
C GLY A 240 -0.24 16.61 13.33
N LEU A 241 -0.88 15.44 13.40
CA LEU A 241 -2.08 15.24 14.20
C LEU A 241 -1.79 15.37 15.71
N ALA A 242 -0.69 14.80 16.20
CA ALA A 242 -0.29 14.93 17.61
C ALA A 242 0.00 16.40 18.00
N ARG A 243 0.69 17.16 17.15
CA ARG A 243 0.94 18.60 17.35
C ARG A 243 -0.36 19.39 17.39
N TRP A 244 -1.28 19.10 16.46
CA TRP A 244 -2.59 19.73 16.45
C TRP A 244 -3.36 19.44 17.73
N ALA A 245 -3.41 18.18 18.16
CA ALA A 245 -4.10 17.74 19.35
C ALA A 245 -3.59 18.45 20.61
N ALA A 246 -2.27 18.49 20.80
CA ALA A 246 -1.64 19.17 21.93
C ALA A 246 -1.94 20.68 21.96
N LYS A 247 -2.03 21.31 20.78
CA LYS A 247 -2.20 22.76 20.67
C LYS A 247 -3.65 23.21 20.75
N TYR A 248 -4.59 22.44 20.21
CA TYR A 248 -5.95 22.92 19.92
C TYR A 248 -7.07 22.08 20.51
N ALA A 249 -6.90 20.78 20.78
CA ALA A 249 -8.02 19.90 21.14
C ALA A 249 -8.81 20.42 22.36
N LYS A 250 -8.09 20.79 23.42
CA LYS A 250 -8.68 21.34 24.66
C LYS A 250 -9.22 22.78 24.53
N ARG A 251 -8.96 23.43 23.39
CA ARG A 251 -9.35 24.81 23.08
C ARG A 251 -10.50 24.86 22.07
N CYS A 252 -11.11 23.72 21.76
CA CYS A 252 -12.29 23.66 20.91
C CYS A 252 -13.55 23.99 21.72
N ALA A 253 -14.19 25.12 21.43
CA ALA A 253 -15.49 25.47 22.01
C ALA A 253 -16.63 24.65 21.39
N LYS A 254 -16.55 24.41 20.08
CA LYS A 254 -17.50 23.62 19.30
C LYS A 254 -16.73 22.80 18.27
N ALA A 255 -17.23 21.61 17.96
CA ALA A 255 -16.64 20.77 16.92
C ALA A 255 -17.72 19.97 16.20
N PHE A 256 -17.57 19.87 14.89
CA PHE A 256 -18.43 19.14 13.99
C PHE A 256 -17.54 18.35 13.05
N ARG A 257 -17.79 17.05 13.01
CA ARG A 257 -17.17 16.19 12.02
C ARG A 257 -17.85 16.44 10.68
N VAL A 258 -17.08 16.57 9.60
CA VAL A 258 -17.60 16.58 8.22
C VAL A 258 -17.05 15.38 7.49
N GLY A 259 -17.88 14.37 7.25
CA GLY A 259 -17.40 13.11 6.71
C GLY A 259 -16.50 12.36 7.67
N ASN A 260 -15.58 11.54 7.19
CA ASN A 260 -14.67 10.83 8.10
C ASN A 260 -13.48 11.70 8.50
N ASP A 261 -12.93 12.44 7.55
CA ASP A 261 -11.55 12.94 7.61
C ASP A 261 -11.39 14.39 8.08
N HIS A 262 -12.48 15.13 8.21
CA HIS A 262 -12.41 16.57 8.52
C HIS A 262 -13.11 16.92 9.83
N LEU A 263 -12.52 17.87 10.55
CA LEU A 263 -13.10 18.53 11.70
C LEU A 263 -13.30 20.01 11.40
N VAL A 264 -14.54 20.48 11.50
CA VAL A 264 -14.89 21.90 11.56
C VAL A 264 -15.04 22.27 13.03
N TRP A 265 -14.20 23.15 13.54
CA TRP A 265 -14.17 23.47 14.97
C TRP A 265 -13.98 24.97 15.22
N GLN A 266 -14.44 25.42 16.38
CA GLN A 266 -14.37 26.81 16.80
C GLN A 266 -13.38 26.98 17.95
N LEU A 267 -12.48 27.96 17.86
CA LEU A 267 -11.51 28.25 18.92
C LEU A 267 -12.19 28.96 20.11
N ALA A 268 -11.91 28.50 21.33
CA ALA A 268 -12.55 28.99 22.54
C ALA A 268 -11.94 30.29 23.10
N ASP A 269 -10.64 30.51 22.89
CA ASP A 269 -9.87 31.52 23.63
C ASP A 269 -8.77 32.20 22.78
N GLY A 270 -8.25 33.30 23.31
CA GLY A 270 -7.19 34.10 22.67
C GLY A 270 -7.69 35.03 21.55
N PRO A 271 -6.78 35.61 20.77
CA PRO A 271 -7.11 36.65 19.78
C PRO A 271 -8.03 36.20 18.64
N CYS A 272 -8.09 34.89 18.37
CA CYS A 272 -8.96 34.30 17.35
C CYS A 272 -10.17 33.55 17.96
N ALA A 273 -10.53 33.85 19.20
CA ALA A 273 -11.69 33.23 19.84
C ALA A 273 -12.96 33.44 18.99
N GLY A 274 -13.71 32.36 18.77
CA GLY A 274 -14.89 32.36 17.93
C GLY A 274 -14.63 32.16 16.44
N HIS A 275 -13.37 32.14 15.98
CA HIS A 275 -13.04 31.76 14.60
C HIS A 275 -13.26 30.27 14.39
N TRP A 276 -13.72 29.92 13.19
CA TRP A 276 -13.88 28.55 12.75
C TRP A 276 -12.68 28.10 11.95
N TYR A 277 -12.31 26.84 12.13
CA TYR A 277 -11.20 26.20 11.47
C TYR A 277 -11.66 24.89 10.85
N VAL A 278 -11.03 24.54 9.74
CA VAL A 278 -11.16 23.22 9.10
C VAL A 278 -9.83 22.51 9.24
N THR A 279 -9.83 21.33 9.85
CA THR A 279 -8.63 20.50 10.01
C THR A 279 -8.87 19.13 9.36
N ASP A 280 -7.89 18.62 8.63
CA ASP A 280 -7.90 17.26 8.10
C ASP A 280 -7.31 16.24 9.08
N ARG A 281 -7.44 14.94 8.77
CA ARG A 281 -6.91 13.83 9.59
C ARG A 281 -5.39 13.80 9.74
N THR A 282 -4.64 14.69 9.07
CA THR A 282 -3.19 14.84 9.23
C THR A 282 -2.82 15.97 10.21
N GLY A 283 -3.82 16.67 10.74
CA GLY A 283 -3.64 17.80 11.64
C GLY A 283 -3.37 19.14 10.93
N HIS A 284 -3.50 19.20 9.59
CA HIS A 284 -3.35 20.45 8.85
C HIS A 284 -4.63 21.28 8.88
N ASN A 285 -4.49 22.56 9.22
CA ASN A 285 -5.58 23.52 9.13
C ASN A 285 -5.72 24.00 7.67
N LEU A 286 -6.78 23.56 7.01
CA LEU A 286 -7.05 23.82 5.59
C LEU A 286 -7.70 25.19 5.36
N ALA A 287 -8.47 25.68 6.34
CA ALA A 287 -9.17 26.95 6.25
C ALA A 287 -9.40 27.57 7.62
N ARG A 288 -9.57 28.90 7.62
CA ARG A 288 -10.01 29.70 8.76
C ARG A 288 -11.12 30.64 8.31
N THR A 289 -12.23 30.65 9.04
CA THR A 289 -13.33 31.60 8.86
C THR A 289 -13.43 32.49 10.09
N GLU A 290 -13.48 33.79 9.87
CA GLU A 290 -13.53 34.79 10.95
C GLU A 290 -14.93 34.89 11.54
N ARG A 291 -15.00 35.24 12.84
CA ARG A 291 -16.26 35.24 13.61
C ARG A 291 -17.30 36.22 13.05
N GLU A 292 -16.84 37.31 12.43
CA GLU A 292 -17.67 38.45 12.02
C GLU A 292 -18.43 38.21 10.69
N ARG A 293 -18.21 37.06 10.03
CA ARG A 293 -18.96 36.71 8.82
C ARG A 293 -20.43 36.42 9.11
N VAL A 294 -21.26 36.58 8.08
CA VAL A 294 -22.72 36.42 8.14
C VAL A 294 -23.13 34.97 8.45
N ASP A 295 -22.33 33.97 8.04
CA ASP A 295 -22.46 32.58 8.48
C ASP A 295 -21.09 31.86 8.49
N PRO A 296 -20.31 32.01 9.56
CA PRO A 296 -18.94 31.54 9.58
C PRO A 296 -18.83 30.01 9.67
N PHE A 297 -19.88 29.34 10.16
CA PHE A 297 -19.94 27.89 10.25
C PHE A 297 -20.21 27.26 8.89
N ASP A 298 -21.24 27.72 8.18
CA ASP A 298 -21.57 27.18 6.86
C ASP A 298 -20.44 27.44 5.85
N ASP A 299 -19.77 28.59 5.96
CA ASP A 299 -18.55 28.89 5.19
C ASP A 299 -17.41 27.89 5.47
N ALA A 300 -17.21 27.52 6.74
CA ALA A 300 -16.21 26.54 7.12
C ALA A 300 -16.58 25.13 6.64
N VAL A 301 -17.86 24.74 6.72
CA VAL A 301 -18.35 23.48 6.13
C VAL A 301 -18.14 23.48 4.62
N ALA A 302 -18.47 24.57 3.92
CA ALA A 302 -18.24 24.71 2.49
C ALA A 302 -16.74 24.65 2.14
N ALA A 303 -15.87 25.21 2.98
CA ALA A 303 -14.42 25.07 2.83
C ALA A 303 -13.97 23.61 2.99
N ALA A 304 -14.50 22.88 3.97
CA ALA A 304 -14.24 21.44 4.11
C ALA A 304 -14.70 20.66 2.88
N ARG A 305 -15.87 20.98 2.30
CA ARG A 305 -16.33 20.36 1.04
C ARG A 305 -15.41 20.63 -0.13
N ARG A 306 -14.93 21.88 -0.28
CA ARG A 306 -13.95 22.24 -1.32
C ARG A 306 -12.63 21.50 -1.14
N ALA A 307 -12.25 21.22 0.11
CA ALA A 307 -11.08 20.40 0.46
C ALA A 307 -11.33 18.89 0.33
N GLY A 308 -12.51 18.46 -0.13
CA GLY A 308 -12.81 17.06 -0.45
C GLY A 308 -13.62 16.30 0.61
N ALA A 309 -14.08 16.95 1.69
CA ALA A 309 -14.90 16.29 2.70
C ALA A 309 -16.24 15.77 2.14
N ARG A 310 -16.52 14.47 2.31
CA ARG A 310 -17.72 13.76 1.81
C ARG A 310 -18.53 13.17 2.97
N GLY A 311 -19.86 13.16 2.89
CA GLY A 311 -20.74 12.61 3.93
C GLY A 311 -21.23 13.64 4.94
N ASP A 312 -21.93 13.22 6.00
CA ASP A 312 -22.72 14.13 6.84
C ASP A 312 -21.88 15.04 7.74
N VAL A 313 -22.50 16.15 8.15
CA VAL A 313 -22.01 17.03 9.21
C VAL A 313 -22.63 16.57 10.51
N VAL A 314 -21.82 16.10 11.45
CA VAL A 314 -22.30 15.50 12.70
C VAL A 314 -21.61 16.20 13.89
N PRO A 315 -22.37 16.63 14.92
CA PRO A 315 -21.77 17.15 16.16
C PRO A 315 -20.72 16.19 16.73
N SER A 316 -19.61 16.72 17.22
CA SER A 316 -18.51 15.92 17.76
C SER A 316 -17.73 16.70 18.83
N SER A 317 -16.65 16.11 19.33
CA SER A 317 -15.62 16.82 20.10
C SER A 317 -14.27 16.62 19.41
N ALA A 318 -13.27 17.44 19.77
CA ALA A 318 -11.92 17.23 19.27
C ALA A 318 -11.38 15.86 19.70
N GLU A 319 -11.65 15.45 20.93
CA GLU A 319 -11.24 14.15 21.49
C GLU A 319 -11.96 12.98 20.80
N ALA A 320 -13.27 13.09 20.59
CA ALA A 320 -14.03 12.07 19.87
C ALA A 320 -13.64 11.97 18.39
N TRP A 321 -13.16 13.08 17.81
CA TRP A 321 -12.56 13.07 16.47
C TRP A 321 -11.19 12.43 16.45
N LEU A 322 -10.31 12.87 17.34
CA LEU A 322 -8.96 12.32 17.51
C LEU A 322 -9.00 10.84 17.82
N GLY A 323 -9.90 10.38 18.70
CA GLY A 323 -10.06 8.97 19.08
C GLY A 323 -10.32 7.99 17.94
N ARG A 324 -10.68 8.49 16.74
CA ARG A 324 -10.80 7.68 15.52
C ARG A 324 -9.47 7.43 14.82
N TRP A 325 -8.47 8.25 15.11
CA TRP A 325 -7.17 8.32 14.45
C TRP A 325 -6.00 8.10 15.44
N TRP A 326 -6.20 8.46 16.72
CA TRP A 326 -5.22 8.41 17.81
C TRP A 326 -5.92 8.17 19.15
N ARG A 327 -5.52 7.16 19.92
CA ARG A 327 -5.93 6.98 21.32
C ARG A 327 -4.79 7.34 22.26
#